data_AF-A0A0P7A1A3-F1
#
_entry.id   AF-A0A0P7A1A3-F1
#
_cell.length_a   1.000
_cell.length_b   1.000
_cell.length_c   1.000
_cell.angle_alpha   90.00
_cell.angle_beta   90.00
_cell.angle_gamma   90.00
#
_symmetry.space_group_name_H-M   'P 1'
#
loop_
_entity.id
_entity.type
_entity.pdbx_description
1 polymer ?
#
loop_
_entity_poly.entity_id
_entity_poly.type
_entity_poly.pdbx_seq_one_letter_code
_entity_poly.pdbx_strand_id
1 'polypeptide(L)'
;MENWNKITQHLYTNIQPEKGSLYTCIIDNNSENYLGCSWIELEMNGFDYLDPFYGEQKSNSNFKTQIELEYAKFPKIYALKDLENLTFENSKDIFGSFSNSIDITVSNMKFGKINDGKIECEMEYSLSNSDSYGMMDGTKEEHLSSSAIIRLNLDIKEPILFIDKSEDITEYSKKLNKELFEIDEISSVINPTSSSDNLNQYNVPLKKNLC
;
A
#
# COMPACT_ATOMS: atom_id res chain seq x y z
N MET A 1 -9.03 -11.55 -26.75
CA MET A 1 -7.95 -11.30 -25.79
C MET A 1 -6.80 -10.69 -26.54
N GLU A 2 -6.31 -9.56 -26.05
CA GLU A 2 -5.19 -8.85 -26.66
C GLU A 2 -3.85 -9.44 -26.20
N ASN A 3 -2.79 -9.23 -26.98
CA ASN A 3 -1.49 -9.77 -26.63
C ASN A 3 -0.89 -9.04 -25.42
N TRP A 4 -0.71 -9.74 -24.29
CA TRP A 4 -0.30 -9.12 -23.04
C TRP A 4 1.04 -8.41 -23.16
N ASN A 5 2.02 -9.04 -23.81
CA ASN A 5 3.37 -8.49 -23.92
C ASN A 5 3.37 -7.19 -24.73
N LYS A 6 2.56 -7.11 -25.80
CA LYS A 6 2.40 -5.85 -26.56
C LYS A 6 1.79 -4.74 -25.71
N ILE A 7 0.82 -5.07 -24.86
CA ILE A 7 0.17 -4.09 -23.97
C ILE A 7 1.13 -3.63 -22.87
N THR A 8 1.82 -4.55 -22.20
CA THR A 8 2.53 -4.24 -20.95
C THR A 8 3.98 -3.81 -21.15
N GLN A 9 4.65 -4.21 -22.24
CA GLN A 9 6.09 -4.02 -22.39
C GLN A 9 6.54 -2.55 -22.25
N HIS A 10 5.80 -1.62 -22.86
CA HIS A 10 6.10 -0.19 -22.77
C HIS A 10 5.71 0.42 -21.41
N LEU A 11 4.78 -0.20 -20.67
CA LEU A 11 4.37 0.26 -19.35
C LEU A 11 5.52 0.12 -18.35
N TYR A 12 6.34 -0.92 -18.47
CA TYR A 12 7.52 -1.13 -17.62
C TYR A 12 8.57 -0.02 -17.72
N THR A 13 8.62 0.72 -18.83
CA THR A 13 9.53 1.87 -18.98
C THR A 13 8.88 3.20 -18.59
N ASN A 14 7.56 3.29 -18.72
CA ASN A 14 6.80 4.53 -18.57
C ASN A 14 6.23 4.72 -17.16
N ILE A 15 5.99 3.64 -16.41
CA ILE A 15 5.57 3.70 -15.01
C ILE A 15 6.73 4.21 -14.17
N GLN A 16 6.58 5.42 -13.65
CA GLN A 16 7.53 6.13 -12.81
C GLN A 16 6.75 6.94 -11.76
N PRO A 17 6.31 6.32 -10.66
CA PRO A 17 5.57 7.03 -9.61
C PRO A 17 6.33 8.27 -9.14
N GLU A 18 5.63 9.39 -9.04
CA GLU A 18 6.21 10.67 -8.62
C GLU A 18 6.36 10.75 -7.10
N LYS A 19 5.39 10.20 -6.38
CA LYS A 19 5.37 10.15 -4.91
C LYS A 19 4.78 8.82 -4.43
N GLY A 20 5.04 8.51 -3.16
CA GLY A 20 4.36 7.41 -2.50
C GLY A 20 4.20 7.67 -1.01
N SER A 21 3.26 6.95 -0.41
CA SER A 21 2.95 7.05 1.01
C SER A 21 2.74 5.67 1.59
N LEU A 22 3.34 5.41 2.75
CA LEU A 22 3.10 4.21 3.54
C LEU A 22 2.05 4.52 4.60
N TYR A 23 0.97 3.75 4.57
CA TYR A 23 -0.07 3.76 5.58
C TYR A 23 0.01 2.49 6.39
N THR A 24 -0.30 2.59 7.68
CA THR A 24 -0.36 1.47 8.61
C THR A 24 -1.62 1.62 9.46
N CYS A 25 -2.23 0.52 9.89
CA CYS A 25 -3.26 0.58 10.91
C CYS A 25 -2.77 -0.02 12.23
N ILE A 26 -3.41 0.35 13.33
CA ILE A 26 -3.20 -0.31 14.62
C ILE A 26 -4.15 -1.51 14.69
N ILE A 27 -3.60 -2.70 14.91
CA ILE A 27 -4.36 -3.91 15.21
C ILE A 27 -4.26 -4.19 16.71
N ASP A 28 -5.41 -4.39 17.35
CA ASP A 28 -5.54 -4.82 18.74
C ASP A 28 -6.09 -6.25 18.79
N ASN A 29 -5.37 -7.13 19.48
CA ASN A 29 -5.70 -8.55 19.60
C ASN A 29 -6.02 -8.91 21.06
N ASN A 30 -6.55 -7.96 21.86
CA ASN A 30 -6.85 -8.06 23.29
C ASN A 30 -5.64 -8.30 24.22
N SER A 31 -4.49 -8.66 23.68
CA SER A 31 -3.27 -9.03 24.42
C SER A 31 -2.05 -8.21 24.01
N GLU A 32 -2.03 -7.72 22.78
CA GLU A 32 -0.94 -6.92 22.21
C GLU A 32 -1.52 -5.95 21.19
N ASN A 33 -0.89 -4.78 21.08
CA ASN A 33 -1.12 -3.81 20.02
C ASN A 33 0.11 -3.77 19.11
N TYR A 34 -0.10 -3.87 17.81
CA TYR A 34 0.97 -3.75 16.82
C TYR A 34 0.45 -2.99 15.58
N LEU A 35 1.37 -2.46 14.79
CA LEU A 35 1.09 -1.92 13.47
C LEU A 35 0.85 -3.08 12.50
N GLY A 36 -0.37 -3.18 11.99
CA GLY A 36 -0.81 -4.13 10.98
C GLY A 36 -1.42 -3.40 9.77
N CYS A 37 -2.07 -4.17 8.88
CA CYS A 37 -2.63 -3.77 7.58
C CYS A 37 -1.99 -2.49 7.00
N SER A 38 -0.86 -2.70 6.34
CA SER A 38 -0.16 -1.62 5.67
C SER A 38 -0.53 -1.62 4.19
N TRP A 39 -0.72 -0.45 3.61
CA TRP A 39 -0.81 -0.30 2.17
C TRP A 39 0.10 0.84 1.73
N ILE A 40 0.56 0.72 0.50
CA ILE A 40 1.33 1.77 -0.16
C ILE A 40 0.41 2.43 -1.17
N GLU A 41 0.29 3.75 -1.10
CA GLU A 41 -0.33 4.53 -2.16
C GLU A 41 0.76 5.16 -3.01
N LEU A 42 0.71 4.92 -4.33
CA LEU A 42 1.60 5.52 -5.32
C LEU A 42 0.84 6.58 -6.11
N GLU A 43 1.43 7.78 -6.22
CA GLU A 43 0.99 8.82 -7.13
C GLU A 43 1.72 8.61 -8.46
N MET A 44 1.01 8.05 -9.44
CA MET A 44 1.57 7.65 -10.73
C MET A 44 1.77 8.86 -11.63
N ASN A 45 2.85 8.86 -12.42
CA ASN A 45 3.04 9.83 -13.49
C ASN A 45 2.02 9.64 -14.62
N GLY A 46 1.74 10.73 -15.32
CA GLY A 46 0.89 10.69 -16.52
C GLY A 46 1.63 10.17 -17.75
N PHE A 47 1.04 9.20 -18.45
CA PHE A 47 1.42 8.74 -19.79
C PHE A 47 0.25 8.02 -20.49
N ASP A 48 0.26 8.01 -21.82
CA ASP A 48 -0.77 7.32 -22.61
C ASP A 48 -0.50 5.81 -22.63
N TYR A 49 -1.56 4.99 -22.49
CA TYR A 49 -1.47 3.54 -22.56
C TYR A 49 -2.74 2.91 -23.13
N LEU A 50 -2.66 1.65 -23.55
CA LEU A 50 -3.83 0.88 -23.98
C LEU A 50 -4.36 0.05 -22.80
N ASP A 51 -5.58 0.33 -22.35
CA ASP A 51 -6.29 -0.55 -21.43
C ASP A 51 -7.05 -1.62 -22.24
N PRO A 52 -6.84 -2.92 -21.99
CA PRO A 52 -7.43 -3.99 -22.79
C PRO A 52 -8.97 -4.09 -22.68
N PHE A 53 -9.59 -3.42 -21.70
CA PHE A 53 -11.03 -3.32 -21.58
C PHE A 53 -11.57 -1.97 -22.06
N TYR A 54 -10.89 -0.87 -21.76
CA TYR A 54 -11.38 0.50 -22.00
C TYR A 54 -10.79 1.17 -23.25
N GLY A 55 -9.84 0.53 -23.94
CA GLY A 55 -9.13 1.10 -25.09
C GLY A 55 -8.06 2.11 -24.68
N GLU A 56 -7.65 2.98 -25.60
CA GLU A 56 -6.62 4.00 -25.32
C GLU A 56 -7.01 4.91 -24.16
N GLN A 57 -6.16 4.93 -23.14
CA GLN A 57 -6.27 5.78 -21.96
C GLN A 57 -5.25 6.91 -22.08
N LYS A 58 -5.73 8.15 -21.88
CA LYS A 58 -4.86 9.32 -21.76
C LYS A 58 -4.71 9.66 -20.30
N SER A 59 -3.59 9.25 -19.70
CA SER A 59 -3.28 9.62 -18.32
C SER A 59 -2.66 11.03 -18.31
N ASN A 60 -3.49 12.04 -18.56
CA ASN A 60 -3.07 13.46 -18.49
C ASN A 60 -3.08 14.01 -17.05
N SER A 61 -3.31 13.15 -16.05
CA SER A 61 -3.38 13.52 -14.65
C SER A 61 -2.87 12.38 -13.78
N ASN A 62 -2.18 12.72 -12.70
CA ASN A 62 -1.73 11.76 -11.70
C ASN A 62 -2.93 10.94 -11.20
N PHE A 63 -2.80 9.61 -11.22
CA PHE A 63 -3.76 8.71 -10.61
C PHE A 63 -3.10 7.95 -9.47
N LYS A 64 -3.92 7.44 -8.55
CA LYS A 64 -3.47 6.75 -7.36
C LYS A 64 -3.62 5.25 -7.56
N THR A 65 -2.54 4.51 -7.35
CA THR A 65 -2.57 3.06 -7.23
C THR A 65 -2.29 2.69 -5.78
N GLN A 66 -3.11 1.81 -5.23
CA GLN A 66 -2.90 1.25 -3.90
C GLN A 66 -2.34 -0.16 -4.05
N ILE A 67 -1.33 -0.47 -3.25
CA ILE A 67 -0.69 -1.78 -3.15
C ILE A 67 -0.96 -2.28 -1.74
N GLU A 68 -1.72 -3.37 -1.63
CA GLU A 68 -2.09 -3.96 -0.35
C GLU A 68 -1.00 -4.90 0.14
N LEU A 69 -0.56 -4.72 1.40
CA LEU A 69 0.46 -5.58 2.02
C LEU A 69 -0.16 -6.64 2.94
N GLU A 70 -1.47 -6.60 3.19
CA GLU A 70 -2.17 -7.47 4.15
C GLU A 70 -2.00 -8.96 3.82
N TYR A 71 -2.04 -9.31 2.53
CA TYR A 71 -1.91 -10.69 2.08
C TYR A 71 -0.46 -11.20 2.04
N ALA A 72 0.53 -10.33 2.24
CA ALA A 72 1.96 -10.63 2.10
C ALA A 72 2.58 -11.39 3.28
N LYS A 73 1.78 -11.97 4.20
CA LYS A 73 2.24 -12.42 5.52
C LYS A 73 3.04 -11.34 6.24
N PHE A 74 2.56 -10.11 6.17
CA PHE A 74 3.20 -8.95 6.79
C PHE A 74 3.49 -9.24 8.27
N PRO A 75 4.74 -9.11 8.75
CA PRO A 75 5.05 -9.42 10.13
C PRO A 75 4.33 -8.42 11.05
N LYS A 76 4.08 -8.85 12.29
CA LYS A 76 3.66 -7.92 13.33
C LYS A 76 4.80 -6.93 13.57
N ILE A 77 4.50 -5.65 13.39
CA ILE A 77 5.47 -4.56 13.55
C ILE A 77 5.08 -3.79 14.80
N TYR A 78 5.97 -3.75 15.78
CA TYR A 78 5.70 -3.07 17.05
C TYR A 78 6.23 -1.64 17.03
N ALA A 79 7.15 -1.30 16.14
CA ALA A 79 7.58 0.07 15.89
C ALA A 79 7.91 0.28 14.42
N LEU A 80 7.80 1.51 13.90
CA LEU A 80 8.17 1.79 12.50
C LEU A 80 9.59 1.31 12.15
N LYS A 81 10.53 1.39 13.10
CA LYS A 81 11.90 0.89 12.91
C LYS A 81 11.98 -0.61 12.59
N ASP A 82 10.98 -1.40 12.95
CA ASP A 82 10.95 -2.83 12.58
C ASP A 82 10.72 -3.03 11.07
N LEU A 83 10.27 -1.99 10.36
CA LEU A 83 10.23 -1.98 8.90
C LEU A 83 11.62 -1.85 8.28
N GLU A 84 12.60 -1.29 9.00
CA GLU A 84 13.92 -1.05 8.41
C GLU A 84 14.58 -2.36 8.00
N ASN A 85 15.00 -2.45 6.74
CA ASN A 85 15.60 -3.65 6.13
C ASN A 85 14.64 -4.84 6.00
N LEU A 86 13.36 -4.68 6.31
CA LEU A 86 12.37 -5.73 6.09
C LEU A 86 12.25 -6.01 4.60
N THR A 87 12.28 -7.29 4.25
CA THR A 87 12.22 -7.76 2.86
C THR A 87 11.13 -8.81 2.72
N PHE A 88 10.35 -8.67 1.66
CA PHE A 88 9.36 -9.63 1.20
C PHE A 88 9.87 -10.23 -0.10
N GLU A 89 9.95 -11.55 -0.17
CA GLU A 89 10.45 -12.26 -1.35
C GLU A 89 9.38 -13.16 -1.94
N ASN A 90 9.28 -13.16 -3.27
CA ASN A 90 8.39 -14.00 -4.06
C ASN A 90 6.91 -13.95 -3.62
N SER A 91 6.44 -12.79 -3.20
CA SER A 91 5.03 -12.61 -2.84
C SER A 91 4.20 -12.55 -4.12
N LYS A 92 3.31 -13.52 -4.33
CA LYS A 92 2.25 -13.40 -5.35
C LYS A 92 1.01 -12.68 -4.80
N ASP A 93 1.07 -12.32 -3.52
CA ASP A 93 -0.05 -11.87 -2.72
C ASP A 93 0.02 -10.36 -2.44
N ILE A 94 1.13 -9.68 -2.75
CA ILE A 94 1.15 -8.22 -2.78
C ILE A 94 0.65 -7.78 -4.15
N PHE A 95 -0.54 -7.19 -4.18
CA PHE A 95 -1.11 -6.69 -5.42
C PHE A 95 -1.79 -5.33 -5.23
N GLY A 96 -1.96 -4.65 -6.35
CA GLY A 96 -2.65 -3.38 -6.46
C GLY A 96 -3.27 -3.25 -7.84
N SER A 97 -4.17 -2.28 -8.02
CA SER A 97 -4.77 -2.01 -9.33
C SER A 97 -4.01 -0.89 -10.04
N PHE A 98 -3.48 -1.18 -11.23
CA PHE A 98 -2.96 -0.14 -12.13
C PHE A 98 -4.12 0.51 -12.91
N SER A 99 -4.99 -0.33 -13.44
CA SER A 99 -6.27 0.05 -14.02
C SER A 99 -7.31 -1.01 -13.66
N ASN A 100 -8.56 -0.78 -14.05
CA ASN A 100 -9.65 -1.75 -13.84
C ASN A 100 -9.38 -3.12 -14.49
N SER A 101 -8.51 -3.22 -15.50
CA SER A 101 -8.23 -4.46 -16.23
C SER A 101 -6.78 -4.95 -16.09
N ILE A 102 -5.91 -4.14 -15.47
CA ILE A 102 -4.48 -4.43 -15.27
C ILE A 102 -4.14 -4.29 -13.79
N ASP A 103 -3.63 -5.37 -13.21
CA ASP A 103 -3.13 -5.38 -11.84
C ASP A 103 -1.61 -5.19 -11.82
N ILE A 104 -1.10 -4.59 -10.74
CA ILE A 104 0.30 -4.61 -10.33
C ILE A 104 0.46 -5.75 -9.33
N THR A 105 1.32 -6.71 -9.62
CA THR A 105 1.77 -7.71 -8.63
C THR A 105 3.20 -7.37 -8.22
N VAL A 106 3.47 -7.28 -6.91
CA VAL A 106 4.82 -7.01 -6.39
C VAL A 106 5.44 -8.31 -5.89
N SER A 107 6.39 -8.84 -6.66
CA SER A 107 7.06 -10.10 -6.35
C SER A 107 8.07 -9.94 -5.21
N ASN A 108 8.83 -8.84 -5.21
CA ASN A 108 9.82 -8.54 -4.18
C ASN A 108 9.66 -7.11 -3.69
N MET A 109 9.74 -6.92 -2.38
CA MET A 109 9.70 -5.59 -1.77
C MET A 109 10.75 -5.49 -0.68
N LYS A 110 11.46 -4.38 -0.65
CA LYS A 110 12.48 -4.11 0.37
C LYS A 110 12.30 -2.71 0.92
N PHE A 111 12.19 -2.64 2.24
CA PHE A 111 12.28 -1.39 2.97
C PHE A 111 13.74 -1.13 3.35
N GLY A 112 14.18 0.12 3.19
CA GLY A 112 15.51 0.60 3.57
C GLY A 112 15.47 1.33 4.90
N LYS A 113 16.17 2.45 5.00
CA LYS A 113 16.22 3.25 6.24
C LYS A 113 15.06 4.24 6.34
N ILE A 114 14.71 4.57 7.58
CA ILE A 114 13.79 5.65 7.90
C ILE A 114 14.61 6.92 8.18
N ASN A 115 14.29 8.01 7.48
CA ASN A 115 14.85 9.33 7.73
C ASN A 115 13.79 10.41 7.46
N ASP A 116 13.69 11.39 8.37
CA ASP A 116 12.82 12.57 8.22
C ASP A 116 11.36 12.21 7.89
N GLY A 117 10.81 11.19 8.55
CA GLY A 117 9.43 10.73 8.33
C GLY A 117 9.20 10.03 6.99
N LYS A 118 10.27 9.57 6.32
CA LYS A 118 10.21 8.80 5.08
C LYS A 118 10.93 7.47 5.22
N ILE A 119 10.48 6.46 4.50
CA ILE A 119 11.16 5.17 4.40
C ILE A 119 11.57 4.88 2.95
N GLU A 120 12.81 4.49 2.74
CA GLU A 120 13.28 3.99 1.44
C GLU A 120 12.51 2.71 1.08
N CYS A 121 12.04 2.59 -0.16
CA CYS A 121 11.33 1.42 -0.65
C CYS A 121 11.77 1.05 -2.06
N GLU A 122 12.05 -0.23 -2.27
CA GLU A 122 12.29 -0.83 -3.57
C GLU A 122 11.24 -1.94 -3.80
N MET A 123 10.58 -1.90 -4.95
CA MET A 123 9.54 -2.86 -5.34
C MET A 123 9.85 -3.41 -6.73
N GLU A 124 10.02 -4.72 -6.83
CA GLU A 124 9.98 -5.43 -8.10
C GLU A 124 8.53 -5.78 -8.41
N TYR A 125 8.02 -5.28 -9.53
CA TYR A 125 6.63 -5.45 -9.91
C TYR A 125 6.47 -6.02 -11.33
N SER A 126 5.36 -6.70 -11.52
CA SER A 126 4.87 -7.24 -12.78
C SER A 126 3.45 -6.75 -13.03
N LEU A 127 3.04 -6.74 -14.30
CA LEU A 127 1.70 -6.37 -14.73
C LEU A 127 0.95 -7.62 -15.19
N SER A 128 -0.19 -7.89 -14.55
CA SER A 128 -1.04 -9.04 -14.83
C SER A 128 -2.44 -8.64 -15.23
N ASN A 129 -3.21 -9.59 -15.75
CA ASN A 129 -4.65 -9.42 -15.87
C ASN A 129 -5.25 -9.12 -14.50
N SER A 130 -6.22 -8.20 -14.47
CA SER A 130 -7.10 -8.08 -13.32
C SER A 130 -7.94 -9.34 -13.14
N ASP A 131 -8.09 -9.79 -11.90
CA ASP A 131 -9.00 -10.89 -11.56
C ASP A 131 -10.46 -10.59 -11.93
N SER A 132 -10.84 -9.30 -12.00
CA SER A 132 -12.22 -8.88 -12.26
C SER A 132 -12.52 -8.63 -13.74
N TYR A 133 -11.60 -8.01 -14.49
CA TYR A 133 -11.81 -7.59 -15.88
C TYR A 133 -10.64 -7.90 -16.82
N GLY A 134 -9.86 -8.95 -16.53
CA GLY A 134 -8.74 -9.37 -17.36
C GLY A 134 -9.12 -9.68 -18.80
N MET A 135 -8.45 -9.02 -19.75
CA MET A 135 -8.71 -9.12 -21.20
C MET A 135 -7.45 -9.38 -22.03
N MET A 136 -6.29 -9.56 -21.39
CA MET A 136 -5.04 -9.95 -22.03
C MET A 136 -4.93 -11.48 -22.16
N ASP A 137 -4.23 -11.97 -23.18
CA ASP A 137 -3.85 -13.38 -23.30
C ASP A 137 -2.70 -13.74 -22.33
N GLY A 138 -2.33 -15.01 -22.25
CA GLY A 138 -1.24 -15.47 -21.37
C GLY A 138 -1.67 -15.94 -19.97
N THR A 139 -0.76 -16.68 -19.35
CA THR A 139 -0.87 -17.26 -18.01
C THR A 139 -0.28 -16.32 -16.96
N LYS A 140 -0.71 -16.43 -15.69
CA LYS A 140 -0.14 -15.61 -14.61
C LYS A 140 1.39 -15.75 -14.55
N GLU A 141 1.92 -16.95 -14.73
CA GLU A 141 3.36 -17.21 -14.79
C GLU A 141 4.07 -16.46 -15.92
N GLU A 142 3.47 -16.38 -17.11
CA GLU A 142 4.04 -15.62 -18.23
C GLU A 142 4.07 -14.12 -17.92
N HIS A 143 3.01 -13.58 -17.35
CA HIS A 143 2.97 -12.17 -16.95
C HIS A 143 4.02 -11.84 -15.89
N LEU A 144 4.16 -12.70 -14.88
CA LEU A 144 5.13 -12.55 -13.79
C LEU A 144 6.59 -12.77 -14.24
N SER A 145 6.83 -13.26 -15.46
CA SER A 145 8.18 -13.40 -16.01
C SER A 145 8.81 -12.09 -16.47
N SER A 146 7.99 -11.05 -16.63
CA SER A 146 8.44 -9.69 -16.93
C SER A 146 8.27 -8.82 -15.69
N SER A 147 9.32 -8.10 -15.32
CA SER A 147 9.29 -7.21 -14.17
C SER A 147 10.04 -5.92 -14.44
N ALA A 148 9.72 -4.91 -13.65
CA ALA A 148 10.52 -3.70 -13.51
C ALA A 148 10.63 -3.34 -12.03
N ILE A 149 11.47 -2.35 -11.74
CA ILE A 149 11.75 -1.93 -10.38
C ILE A 149 11.31 -0.48 -10.18
N ILE A 150 10.49 -0.27 -9.16
CA ILE A 150 10.17 1.05 -8.61
C ILE A 150 11.06 1.29 -7.38
N ARG A 151 11.70 2.46 -7.33
CA ARG A 151 12.48 2.93 -6.17
C ARG A 151 12.01 4.31 -5.77
N LEU A 152 11.57 4.47 -4.53
CA LEU A 152 11.11 5.76 -3.99
C LEU A 152 11.27 5.84 -2.48
N ASN A 153 11.22 7.08 -1.97
CA ASN A 153 11.05 7.33 -0.55
C ASN A 153 9.56 7.53 -0.26
N LEU A 154 8.98 6.65 0.53
CA LEU A 154 7.58 6.71 0.93
C LEU A 154 7.43 7.66 2.12
N ASP A 155 6.52 8.63 2.01
CA ASP A 155 6.13 9.42 3.17
C ASP A 155 5.36 8.53 4.15
N ILE A 156 5.85 8.42 5.39
CA ILE A 156 5.20 7.63 6.43
C ILE A 156 4.03 8.45 6.98
N LYS A 157 2.82 7.90 6.86
CA LYS A 157 1.61 8.54 7.40
C LYS A 157 1.37 8.10 8.84
N GLU A 158 0.61 8.92 9.55
CA GLU A 158 0.18 8.57 10.90
C GLU A 158 -0.64 7.28 10.87
N PRO A 159 -0.40 6.34 11.81
CA PRO A 159 -1.20 5.15 11.94
C PRO A 159 -2.68 5.46 12.16
N ILE A 160 -3.53 4.67 11.49
CA ILE A 160 -4.99 4.77 11.65
C ILE A 160 -5.45 3.70 12.63
N LEU A 161 -6.22 4.11 13.62
CA LEU A 161 -6.94 3.22 14.51
C LEU A 161 -8.41 3.15 14.09
N PHE A 162 -8.90 1.93 13.92
CA PHE A 162 -10.32 1.64 13.73
C PHE A 162 -10.89 1.07 15.03
N ILE A 163 -11.94 1.71 15.56
CA ILE A 163 -12.67 1.19 16.73
C ILE A 163 -14.15 1.06 16.39
N ASP A 164 -14.84 0.12 17.03
CA ASP A 164 -16.30 0.02 16.92
C ASP A 164 -16.98 1.29 17.45
N LYS A 165 -18.07 1.73 16.81
CA LYS A 165 -18.82 2.91 17.25
C LYS A 165 -19.36 2.84 18.67
N SER A 166 -19.51 1.63 19.21
CA SER A 166 -19.92 1.39 20.60
C SER A 166 -18.78 1.57 21.61
N GLU A 167 -17.54 1.65 21.17
CA GLU A 167 -16.37 1.80 22.04
C GLU A 167 -15.97 3.27 22.26
N ASP A 168 -15.53 3.58 23.49
CA ASP A 168 -15.04 4.91 23.87
C ASP A 168 -13.53 5.02 23.62
N ILE A 169 -13.12 5.96 22.76
CA ILE A 169 -11.71 6.20 22.43
C ILE A 169 -10.86 6.56 23.65
N THR A 170 -11.43 7.24 24.65
CA THR A 170 -10.74 7.59 25.90
C THR A 170 -10.37 6.35 26.69
N GLU A 171 -11.27 5.37 26.76
CA GLU A 171 -10.99 4.08 27.42
C GLU A 171 -10.06 3.22 26.58
N TYR A 172 -10.27 3.20 25.27
CA TYR A 172 -9.46 2.42 24.34
C TYR A 172 -7.99 2.88 24.34
N SER A 173 -7.76 4.18 24.30
CA SER A 173 -6.43 4.78 24.26
C SER A 173 -5.55 4.41 25.48
N LYS A 174 -6.16 4.02 26.60
CA LYS A 174 -5.42 3.53 27.78
C LYS A 174 -4.73 2.19 27.53
N LYS A 175 -5.21 1.40 26.56
CA LYS A 175 -4.64 0.12 26.16
C LYS A 175 -3.49 0.28 25.17
N LEU A 176 -3.46 1.38 24.42
CA LEU A 176 -2.43 1.65 23.42
C LEU A 176 -1.05 1.81 24.10
N ASN A 177 -0.02 1.39 23.39
CA ASN A 177 1.35 1.48 23.90
C ASN A 177 1.81 2.95 23.92
N LYS A 178 1.83 3.54 25.12
CA LYS A 178 2.25 4.93 25.37
C LYS A 178 3.72 5.19 25.08
N GLU A 179 4.54 4.17 24.90
CA GLU A 179 5.94 4.33 24.50
C GLU A 179 6.05 4.60 23.00
N LEU A 180 5.06 4.17 22.21
CA LEU A 180 5.05 4.27 20.74
C LEU A 180 4.21 5.43 20.23
N PHE A 181 3.07 5.68 20.88
CA PHE A 181 2.05 6.62 20.41
C PHE A 181 1.92 7.85 21.30
N GLU A 182 1.65 9.01 20.69
CA GLU A 182 1.26 10.25 21.37
C GLU A 182 -0.24 10.22 21.65
N ILE A 183 -0.61 9.55 22.74
CA ILE A 183 -2.02 9.29 23.10
C ILE A 183 -2.85 10.57 23.30
N ASP A 184 -2.22 11.64 23.77
CA ASP A 184 -2.89 12.91 24.04
C ASP A 184 -3.18 13.71 22.75
N GLU A 185 -2.64 13.27 21.60
CA GLU A 185 -2.78 13.92 20.29
C GLU A 185 -3.69 13.12 19.33
N ILE A 186 -4.36 12.08 19.82
CA ILE A 186 -5.30 11.30 19.01
C ILE A 186 -6.42 12.20 18.48
N SER A 187 -6.69 12.11 17.18
CA SER A 187 -7.70 12.94 16.52
C SER A 187 -8.60 12.12 15.60
N SER A 188 -9.89 12.47 15.55
CA SER A 188 -10.86 11.80 14.68
C SER A 188 -10.57 12.10 13.21
N VAL A 189 -10.69 11.08 12.36
CA VAL A 189 -10.51 11.21 10.91
C VAL A 189 -11.83 10.90 10.22
N ILE A 190 -12.23 11.76 9.30
CA ILE A 190 -13.30 11.46 8.37
C ILE A 190 -12.64 10.94 7.11
N ASN A 191 -12.59 9.62 6.95
CA ASN A 191 -12.17 9.02 5.69
C ASN A 191 -13.42 8.76 4.82
N PRO A 192 -13.66 9.56 3.77
CA PRO A 192 -14.87 9.45 2.96
C PRO A 192 -14.94 8.17 2.13
N THR A 193 -13.87 7.38 2.06
CA THR A 193 -13.81 6.13 1.28
C THR A 193 -13.88 4.86 2.12
N SER A 194 -13.99 4.97 3.45
CA SER A 194 -14.18 3.82 4.33
C SER A 194 -15.60 3.27 4.22
N SER A 195 -15.72 2.00 3.86
CA SER A 195 -16.99 1.30 3.60
C SER A 195 -17.67 0.77 4.86
N SER A 196 -17.06 0.91 6.04
CA SER A 196 -17.60 0.35 7.28
C SER A 196 -18.30 1.42 8.12
N ASP A 197 -19.63 1.51 7.93
CA ASP A 197 -20.51 2.41 8.69
C ASP A 197 -20.51 2.15 10.20
N ASN A 198 -19.88 1.07 10.68
CA ASN A 198 -19.86 0.71 12.10
C ASN A 198 -18.55 1.07 12.82
N LEU A 199 -17.57 1.63 12.12
CA LEU A 199 -16.27 1.96 12.70
C LEU A 199 -16.05 3.47 12.79
N ASN A 200 -15.49 3.92 13.92
CA ASN A 200 -14.85 5.22 14.05
C ASN A 200 -13.37 5.10 13.65
N GLN A 201 -12.83 6.16 13.08
CA GLN A 201 -11.44 6.24 12.64
C GLN A 201 -10.70 7.36 13.35
N TYR A 202 -9.48 7.07 13.78
CA TYR A 202 -8.63 8.02 14.47
C TYR A 202 -7.22 7.98 13.93
N ASN A 203 -6.61 9.15 13.73
CA ASN A 203 -5.17 9.26 13.59
C ASN A 203 -4.55 9.12 14.98
N VAL A 204 -3.54 8.27 15.08
CA VAL A 204 -2.79 8.04 16.31
C VAL A 204 -1.33 8.41 16.03
N PRO A 205 -0.90 9.65 16.34
CA PRO A 205 0.45 10.09 16.03
C PRO A 205 1.50 9.23 16.73
N LEU A 206 2.61 9.02 16.04
CA LEU A 206 3.78 8.33 16.59
C LEU A 206 4.69 9.32 17.33
N LYS A 207 5.36 8.85 18.37
CA LYS A 207 6.35 9.67 19.07
C LYS A 207 7.49 10.05 18.14
N LYS A 208 7.79 11.34 18.05
CA LYS A 208 8.79 11.90 17.11
C LYS A 208 10.17 11.28 17.16
N ASN A 209 10.56 10.68 18.29
CA ASN A 209 11.88 10.05 18.48
C ASN A 209 11.96 8.63 17.88
N LEU A 210 10.85 8.11 17.36
CA LEU A 210 10.73 6.77 16.77
C LEU A 210 10.56 6.81 15.24
N CYS A 211 10.43 8.01 14.65
CA CYS A 211 10.42 8.29 13.22
C CYS A 211 11.76 8.85 12.73
#